data_AF-A0A537KJ90-F1
#
_entry.id   AF-A0A537KJ90-F1
#
_cell.length_a   1.000
_cell.length_b   1.000
_cell.length_c   1.000
_cell.angle_alpha   90.00
_cell.angle_beta   90.00
_cell.angle_gamma   90.00
#
_symmetry.space_group_name_H-M   'P 1'
#
loop_
_entity.id
_entity.type
_entity.pdbx_description
1 polymer ?
#
loop_
_entity_poly.entity_id
_entity_poly.type
_entity_poly.pdbx_seq_one_letter_code
_entity_poly.pdbx_strand_id
1 'polypeptide(L)'
;MVRRLRKRSLLHAQRARTPGGSSIRQHLVVPDVGGADAVNAWAASLGAKKSVFFSDNTTSSDDLAVVWAAEAKGSLGGSAAQAWLYPLLTGTKTEAGIPAGVAGRSTVVHKTGTLDQVANDAALVIKGPNGAYALTVMTDGLGGA
;
A
#
# COMPACT_ATOMS: atom_id res chain seq x y z
N MET A 1 17.26 -24.17 -25.22
CA MET A 1 17.34 -24.23 -23.74
C MET A 1 17.52 -22.82 -23.13
N VAL A 2 16.64 -21.84 -23.40
CA VAL A 2 16.82 -20.42 -22.95
C VAL A 2 15.46 -19.74 -22.65
N ARG A 3 14.58 -20.37 -21.88
CA ARG A 3 13.32 -19.72 -21.40
C ARG A 3 13.04 -19.87 -19.91
N ARG A 4 13.90 -20.57 -19.16
CA ARG A 4 13.70 -20.86 -17.73
C ARG A 4 14.45 -19.92 -16.75
N LEU A 5 15.39 -19.11 -17.24
CA LEU A 5 16.25 -18.27 -16.39
C LEU A 5 15.67 -16.88 -16.05
N ARG A 6 14.67 -16.36 -16.77
CA ARG A 6 14.12 -15.02 -16.51
C ARG A 6 13.06 -14.97 -15.39
N LYS A 7 12.32 -16.06 -15.12
CA LYS A 7 11.31 -16.06 -14.04
C LYS A 7 11.91 -16.14 -12.63
N ARG A 8 13.10 -16.74 -12.46
CA ARG A 8 13.76 -16.82 -11.14
C ARG A 8 14.42 -15.51 -10.71
N SER A 9 14.86 -14.66 -11.65
CA SER A 9 15.52 -13.38 -11.34
C SER A 9 14.54 -12.33 -10.80
N LEU A 10 13.32 -12.26 -11.35
CA LEU A 10 12.28 -11.34 -10.87
C LEU A 10 11.75 -11.72 -9.48
N LEU A 11 11.64 -13.02 -9.19
CA LEU A 11 11.25 -13.49 -7.85
C LEU A 11 12.33 -13.21 -6.78
N HIS A 12 13.62 -13.23 -7.14
CA HIS A 12 14.70 -12.93 -6.19
C HIS A 12 14.85 -11.42 -5.94
N ALA A 13 14.58 -10.57 -6.94
CA ALA A 13 14.57 -9.12 -6.77
C ALA A 13 13.42 -8.63 -5.86
N GLN A 14 12.32 -9.39 -5.74
CA GLN A 14 11.20 -9.08 -4.83
C GLN A 14 11.42 -9.57 -3.38
N ARG A 15 12.40 -10.46 -3.13
CA ARG A 15 12.66 -11.06 -1.81
C ARG A 15 13.67 -10.31 -0.95
N ALA A 16 14.27 -9.24 -1.46
CA ALA A 16 15.17 -8.38 -0.70
C ALA A 16 14.38 -7.52 0.30
N ARG A 17 14.32 -8.01 1.55
CA ARG A 17 13.86 -7.33 2.76
C ARG A 17 14.60 -5.99 2.95
N THR A 18 14.02 -4.91 2.44
CA THR A 18 14.27 -3.54 2.93
C THR A 18 12.91 -2.93 3.29
N PRO A 19 12.61 -2.77 4.58
CA PRO A 19 11.39 -2.16 5.07
C PRO A 19 11.61 -0.66 5.14
N GLY A 20 10.98 0.02 4.20
CA GLY A 20 11.07 1.44 3.92
C GLY A 20 10.53 1.57 2.50
N GLY A 21 9.56 2.46 2.27
CA GLY A 21 9.00 2.65 0.94
C GLY A 21 10.12 3.04 -0.02
N SER A 22 10.70 2.08 -0.74
CA SER A 22 11.76 2.37 -1.68
C SER A 22 11.12 3.01 -2.91
N SER A 23 11.21 4.34 -2.98
CA SER A 23 10.79 5.15 -4.13
C SER A 23 11.34 4.61 -5.44
N ILE A 24 12.53 4.00 -5.44
CA ILE A 24 13.16 3.32 -6.59
C ILE A 24 12.27 2.20 -7.15
N ARG A 25 11.63 1.38 -6.30
CA ARG A 25 10.73 0.32 -6.77
C ARG A 25 9.43 0.88 -7.35
N GLN A 26 8.93 1.98 -6.80
CA GLN A 26 7.75 2.66 -7.35
C GLN A 26 8.06 3.29 -8.71
N HIS A 27 9.22 3.95 -8.84
CA HIS A 27 9.67 4.59 -10.09
C HIS A 27 9.90 3.61 -11.25
N LEU A 28 10.23 2.35 -10.94
CA LEU A 28 10.40 1.30 -11.95
C LEU A 28 9.06 0.72 -12.45
N VAL A 29 8.01 0.75 -11.63
CA VAL A 29 6.72 0.10 -11.97
C VAL A 29 5.76 1.07 -12.65
N VAL A 30 5.78 2.36 -12.31
CA VAL A 30 4.86 3.36 -12.88
C VAL A 30 4.95 3.48 -14.41
N PRO A 31 6.15 3.50 -15.04
CA PRO A 31 6.25 3.50 -16.50
C PRO A 31 5.62 2.27 -17.16
N ASP A 32 5.74 1.09 -16.53
CA ASP A 32 5.25 -0.19 -17.06
C ASP A 32 3.71 -0.30 -17.01
N VAL A 33 3.02 0.57 -16.24
CA VAL A 33 1.55 0.60 -16.12
C VAL A 33 0.90 1.80 -16.81
N GLY A 34 1.63 2.51 -17.68
CA GLY A 34 1.11 3.64 -18.45
C GLY A 34 1.47 5.02 -17.89
N GLY A 35 2.38 5.09 -16.91
CA GLY A 35 2.89 6.35 -16.37
C GLY A 35 2.01 6.98 -15.29
N ALA A 36 2.42 8.16 -14.82
CA ALA A 36 1.77 8.89 -13.73
C ALA A 36 0.29 9.21 -14.04
N ASP A 37 -0.01 9.65 -15.26
CA ASP A 37 -1.36 10.01 -15.67
C ASP A 37 -2.31 8.81 -15.62
N ALA A 38 -1.85 7.63 -16.03
CA ALA A 38 -2.64 6.41 -15.95
C ALA A 38 -2.96 6.02 -14.49
N VAL A 39 -1.97 6.14 -13.59
CA VAL A 39 -2.16 5.87 -12.16
C VAL A 39 -3.12 6.88 -11.53
N ASN A 40 -2.99 8.17 -11.86
CA ASN A 40 -3.88 9.23 -11.35
C ASN A 40 -5.31 9.09 -11.88
N ALA A 41 -5.48 8.80 -13.17
CA ALA A 41 -6.80 8.56 -13.75
C ALA A 41 -7.47 7.31 -13.14
N TRP A 42 -6.71 6.24 -12.93
CA TRP A 42 -7.18 5.04 -12.25
C TRP A 42 -7.63 5.35 -10.82
N ALA A 43 -6.82 6.05 -10.02
CA ALA A 43 -7.18 6.42 -8.66
C ALA A 43 -8.44 7.33 -8.61
N ALA A 44 -8.51 8.31 -9.51
CA ALA A 44 -9.68 9.17 -9.63
C ALA A 44 -10.96 8.37 -9.98
N SER A 45 -10.84 7.34 -10.83
CA SER A 45 -11.96 6.45 -11.19
C SER A 45 -12.49 5.63 -10.01
N LEU A 46 -11.65 5.36 -9.01
CA LEU A 46 -12.06 4.71 -7.76
C LEU A 46 -12.72 5.69 -6.78
N GLY A 47 -12.52 7.00 -6.96
CA GLY A 47 -13.00 8.05 -6.09
C GLY A 47 -11.92 8.79 -5.29
N ALA A 48 -10.64 8.43 -5.44
CA ALA A 48 -9.52 9.11 -4.80
C ALA A 48 -9.15 10.39 -5.58
N LYS A 49 -9.93 11.45 -5.38
CA LYS A 49 -9.87 12.69 -6.19
C LYS A 49 -8.87 13.73 -5.68
N LYS A 50 -8.40 13.60 -4.45
CA LYS A 50 -7.43 14.51 -3.81
C LYS A 50 -5.99 14.01 -3.93
N SER A 51 -5.80 12.78 -4.41
CA SER A 51 -4.50 12.13 -4.50
C SER A 51 -3.83 12.43 -5.83
N VAL A 52 -2.55 12.77 -5.76
CA VAL A 52 -1.66 12.89 -6.92
C VAL A 52 -0.47 11.99 -6.68
N PHE A 53 -0.28 10.99 -7.53
CA PHE A 53 0.80 10.02 -7.46
C PHE A 53 1.93 10.40 -8.43
N PHE A 54 3.15 10.01 -8.07
CA PHE A 54 4.40 10.09 -8.82
C PHE A 54 5.08 11.46 -8.89
N SER A 55 4.38 12.55 -9.23
CA SER A 55 4.97 13.91 -9.27
C SER A 55 5.10 14.52 -7.88
N ASP A 56 3.99 14.98 -7.31
CA ASP A 56 3.94 15.73 -6.05
C ASP A 56 3.62 14.85 -4.84
N ASN A 57 3.18 13.60 -5.09
CA ASN A 57 2.87 12.59 -4.08
C ASN A 57 2.02 13.12 -2.91
N THR A 58 0.81 13.59 -3.22
CA THR A 58 -0.18 14.03 -2.23
C THR A 58 -1.32 13.03 -2.12
N THR A 59 -1.93 12.94 -0.94
CA THR A 59 -3.13 12.10 -0.71
C THR A 59 -3.91 12.60 0.50
N SER A 60 -5.03 11.94 0.82
CA SER A 60 -5.81 12.21 2.02
C SER A 60 -6.28 10.90 2.66
N SER A 61 -6.69 10.95 3.93
CA SER A 61 -7.17 9.79 4.67
C SER A 61 -8.37 9.13 3.96
N ASP A 62 -9.29 9.95 3.45
CA ASP A 62 -10.50 9.49 2.77
C ASP A 62 -10.17 8.78 1.45
N ASP A 63 -9.25 9.35 0.67
CA ASP A 63 -8.82 8.78 -0.61
C ASP A 63 -8.14 7.42 -0.41
N LEU A 64 -7.24 7.31 0.58
CA LEU A 64 -6.60 6.03 0.90
C LEU A 64 -7.62 5.00 1.39
N ALA A 65 -8.64 5.43 2.15
CA ALA A 65 -9.70 4.55 2.61
C ALA A 65 -10.54 4.01 1.44
N VAL A 66 -10.82 4.85 0.43
CA VAL A 66 -11.52 4.45 -0.81
C VAL A 66 -10.70 3.39 -1.58
N VAL A 67 -9.39 3.59 -1.74
CA VAL A 67 -8.52 2.63 -2.42
C VAL A 67 -8.49 1.28 -1.66
N TRP A 68 -8.33 1.31 -0.34
CA TRP A 68 -8.37 0.09 0.48
C TRP A 68 -9.73 -0.62 0.43
N ALA A 69 -10.83 0.14 0.39
CA ALA A 69 -12.17 -0.43 0.24
C ALA A 69 -12.36 -1.11 -1.13
N ALA A 70 -11.80 -0.54 -2.20
CA ALA A 70 -11.78 -1.16 -3.52
C ALA A 70 -10.91 -2.43 -3.55
N GLU A 71 -9.75 -2.40 -2.89
CA GLU A 71 -8.88 -3.57 -2.75
C GLU A 71 -9.58 -4.69 -1.98
N ALA A 72 -10.25 -4.38 -0.87
CA ALA A 72 -10.98 -5.36 -0.07
C ALA A 72 -12.09 -6.08 -0.88
N LYS A 73 -12.71 -5.37 -1.83
CA LYS A 73 -13.72 -5.92 -2.77
C LYS A 73 -13.10 -6.75 -3.90
N GLY A 74 -11.77 -6.79 -4.01
CA GLY A 74 -11.04 -7.46 -5.08
C GLY A 74 -11.03 -6.69 -6.40
N SER A 75 -11.41 -5.41 -6.39
CA SER A 75 -11.53 -4.61 -7.62
C SER A 75 -10.18 -4.20 -8.23
N LEU A 76 -9.06 -4.40 -7.52
CA LEU A 76 -7.71 -3.97 -7.95
C LEU A 76 -6.80 -5.14 -8.35
N GLY A 77 -7.38 -6.27 -8.79
CA GLY A 77 -6.64 -7.46 -9.23
C GLY A 77 -7.12 -8.77 -8.63
N GLY A 78 -8.16 -8.71 -7.78
CA GLY A 78 -8.84 -9.88 -7.23
C GLY A 78 -7.99 -10.69 -6.26
N SER A 79 -8.47 -11.89 -5.94
CA SER A 79 -7.87 -12.77 -4.94
C SER A 79 -6.43 -13.18 -5.25
N ALA A 80 -6.07 -13.29 -6.53
CA ALA A 80 -4.70 -13.60 -6.94
C ALA A 80 -3.72 -12.47 -6.61
N ALA A 81 -4.11 -11.22 -6.84
CA ALA A 81 -3.31 -10.05 -6.48
C ALA A 81 -3.19 -9.92 -4.96
N GLN A 82 -4.31 -10.05 -4.24
CA GLN A 82 -4.35 -10.02 -2.78
C GLN A 82 -3.44 -11.10 -2.15
N ALA A 83 -3.50 -12.33 -2.66
CA ALA A 83 -2.68 -13.44 -2.16
C ALA A 83 -1.18 -13.21 -2.34
N TRP A 84 -0.79 -12.45 -3.38
CA TRP A 84 0.59 -12.05 -3.61
C TRP A 84 0.99 -10.82 -2.77
N LEU A 85 0.11 -9.83 -2.68
CA LEU A 85 0.38 -8.52 -2.07
C LEU A 85 0.35 -8.56 -0.53
N TYR A 86 -0.67 -9.18 0.06
CA TYR A 86 -0.91 -9.09 1.51
C TYR A 86 0.27 -9.63 2.34
N PRO A 87 0.94 -10.74 1.99
CA PRO A 87 2.11 -11.19 2.73
C PRO A 87 3.30 -10.21 2.73
N LEU A 88 3.35 -9.27 1.77
CA LEU A 88 4.40 -8.25 1.70
C LEU A 88 4.08 -7.03 2.58
N LEU A 89 2.81 -6.85 2.95
CA LEU A 89 2.27 -5.70 3.67
C LEU A 89 1.76 -6.04 5.09
N THR A 90 2.01 -7.27 5.56
CA THR A 90 1.63 -7.73 6.90
C THR A 90 2.87 -8.22 7.64
N GLY A 91 2.99 -7.91 8.94
CA GLY A 91 4.13 -8.35 9.75
C GLY A 91 5.45 -7.77 9.23
N THR A 92 5.39 -6.52 8.78
CA THR A 92 6.50 -5.70 8.33
C THR A 92 7.38 -5.28 9.51
N LYS A 93 8.41 -4.44 9.28
CA LYS A 93 9.19 -3.87 10.40
C LYS A 93 8.58 -2.58 10.97
N THR A 94 7.49 -2.07 10.39
CA THR A 94 6.89 -0.78 10.76
C THR A 94 5.55 -0.98 11.45
N GLU A 95 5.48 -1.84 12.46
CA GLU A 95 4.21 -2.28 13.09
C GLU A 95 3.76 -1.41 14.28
N ALA A 96 4.51 -0.35 14.62
CA ALA A 96 4.20 0.53 15.75
C ALA A 96 2.99 1.45 15.50
N GLY A 97 2.45 1.49 14.28
CA GLY A 97 1.26 2.26 13.91
C GLY A 97 -0.04 1.50 14.16
N ILE A 98 -0.90 1.42 13.14
CA ILE A 98 -2.20 0.76 13.21
C ILE A 98 -2.11 -0.68 13.76
N PRO A 99 -1.14 -1.52 13.37
CA PRO A 99 -1.06 -2.89 13.88
C PRO A 99 -0.92 -2.98 15.40
N ALA A 100 -0.26 -2.02 16.05
CA ALA A 100 -0.10 -1.99 17.50
C ALA A 100 -1.40 -1.61 18.24
N GLY A 101 -2.27 -0.82 17.60
CA GLY A 101 -3.52 -0.33 18.19
C GLY A 101 -4.73 -1.23 17.98
N VAL A 102 -4.66 -2.19 17.06
CA VAL A 102 -5.75 -3.15 16.83
C VAL A 102 -5.55 -4.44 17.63
N ALA A 103 -6.65 -5.07 18.03
CA ALA A 103 -6.61 -6.29 18.85
C ALA A 103 -5.74 -7.38 18.20
N GLY A 104 -4.88 -8.05 18.99
CA GLY A 104 -3.85 -8.97 18.48
C GLY A 104 -4.32 -10.22 17.73
N ARG A 105 -5.64 -10.42 17.56
CA ARG A 105 -6.21 -11.49 16.70
C ARG A 105 -6.52 -11.01 15.28
N SER A 106 -6.41 -9.71 15.01
CA SER A 106 -6.67 -9.14 13.70
C SER A 106 -5.46 -9.30 12.76
N THR A 107 -5.72 -9.64 11.50
CA THR A 107 -4.71 -9.55 10.44
C THR A 107 -4.78 -8.15 9.84
N VAL A 108 -3.65 -7.43 9.87
CA VAL A 108 -3.54 -6.07 9.36
C VAL A 108 -2.63 -6.07 8.14
N VAL A 109 -3.18 -5.63 7.02
CA VAL A 109 -2.42 -5.36 5.79
C VAL A 109 -2.28 -3.85 5.71
N HIS A 110 -1.06 -3.32 5.74
CA HIS A 110 -0.90 -1.87 5.86
C HIS A 110 0.36 -1.35 5.17
N LYS A 111 0.37 -0.02 5.00
CA LYS A 111 1.54 0.70 4.51
C LYS A 111 1.71 2.01 5.26
N THR A 112 2.91 2.18 5.80
CA THR A 112 3.37 3.42 6.43
C THR A 112 4.02 4.39 5.44
N GLY A 113 4.03 5.67 5.73
CA GLY A 113 4.80 6.70 5.02
C GLY A 113 5.26 7.79 5.97
N THR A 114 6.54 8.13 5.94
CA THR A 114 7.15 9.19 6.76
C THR A 114 8.08 10.05 5.88
N LEU A 115 8.33 11.30 6.26
CA LEU A 115 7.82 12.50 5.57
C LEU A 115 8.15 13.80 6.33
N ASP A 116 9.37 14.00 6.83
CA ASP A 116 9.68 15.11 7.75
C ASP A 116 8.80 15.08 9.02
N GLN A 117 7.81 15.97 9.14
CA GLN A 117 6.82 16.02 10.24
C GLN A 117 5.54 15.23 9.91
N VAL A 118 5.50 14.58 8.75
CA VAL A 118 4.35 13.79 8.29
C VAL A 118 4.57 12.33 8.64
N ALA A 119 3.58 11.72 9.30
CA ALA A 119 3.52 10.28 9.54
C ALA A 119 2.15 9.74 9.17
N ASN A 120 2.14 8.77 8.25
CA ASN A 120 0.94 8.16 7.71
C ASN A 120 0.97 6.65 7.90
N ASP A 121 -0.18 6.06 8.21
CA ASP A 121 -0.40 4.63 8.16
C ASP A 121 -1.81 4.34 7.63
N ALA A 122 -1.92 3.49 6.61
CA ALA A 122 -3.17 3.13 5.98
C ALA A 122 -3.27 1.62 5.87
N ALA A 123 -4.38 1.06 6.37
CA ALA A 123 -4.54 -0.36 6.58
C ALA A 123 -5.91 -0.89 6.15
N LEU A 124 -5.91 -2.14 5.70
CA LEU A 124 -7.06 -3.03 5.70
C LEU A 124 -6.93 -4.00 6.89
N VAL A 125 -7.88 -3.91 7.82
CA VAL A 125 -8.02 -4.86 8.93
C VAL A 125 -8.95 -5.98 8.48
N ILE A 126 -8.40 -7.15 8.16
CA ILE A 126 -9.15 -8.27 7.55
C ILE A 126 -10.06 -8.95 8.58
N LYS A 127 -9.63 -9.04 9.83
CA LYS A 127 -10.35 -9.72 10.92
C LYS A 127 -10.67 -8.75 12.06
N GLY A 128 -11.48 -7.74 11.76
CA GLY A 128 -12.01 -6.82 12.76
C GLY A 128 -13.16 -7.41 13.58
N PRO A 129 -13.53 -6.82 14.73
CA PRO A 129 -14.64 -7.28 15.56
C PRO A 129 -15.98 -7.38 14.82
N ASN A 130 -16.21 -6.48 13.85
CA ASN A 130 -17.45 -6.39 13.07
C ASN A 130 -17.22 -6.71 11.58
N GLY A 131 -16.19 -7.50 11.27
CA GLY A 131 -15.75 -7.77 9.90
C GLY A 131 -14.62 -6.85 9.44
N ALA A 132 -14.31 -6.92 8.15
CA ALA A 132 -13.19 -6.18 7.59
C ALA A 132 -13.49 -4.68 7.46
N TYR A 133 -12.50 -3.83 7.75
CA TYR A 133 -12.61 -2.38 7.58
C TYR A 133 -11.28 -1.76 7.14
N ALA A 134 -11.37 -0.62 6.45
CA ALA A 134 -10.22 0.24 6.17
C ALA A 134 -10.03 1.23 7.32
N LEU A 135 -8.79 1.45 7.74
CA LEU A 135 -8.40 2.47 8.70
C LEU A 135 -7.21 3.26 8.16
N THR A 136 -7.34 4.57 8.12
CA THR A 136 -6.30 5.47 7.63
C THR A 136 -6.05 6.55 8.67
N VAL A 137 -4.78 6.75 9.00
CA VAL A 137 -4.31 7.75 9.95
C VAL A 137 -3.21 8.54 9.25
N MET A 138 -3.38 9.85 9.20
CA MET A 138 -2.41 10.77 8.62
C MET A 138 -2.19 11.90 9.61
N THR A 139 -0.93 12.17 9.95
CA THR A 139 -0.54 13.27 10.82
C THR A 139 0.42 14.18 10.07
N ASP A 140 0.28 15.48 10.30
CA ASP A 140 1.18 16.53 9.82
C ASP A 140 1.36 17.53 10.97
N GLY A 141 2.59 17.62 11.48
CA GLY A 141 2.95 18.48 12.62
C GLY A 141 3.31 17.72 13.90
N LEU A 142 3.23 18.41 15.05
CA LEU A 142 3.64 17.86 16.36
C LEU A 142 2.85 16.58 16.69
N GLY A 143 3.56 15.44 16.65
CA GLY A 143 2.99 14.09 16.76
C GLY A 143 3.40 13.15 15.60
N GLY A 144 4.04 13.67 14.55
CA GLY A 144 4.61 12.92 13.43
C GLY A 144 6.14 12.80 13.47
N ALA A 145 6.71 12.29 14.56
CA ALA A 145 8.09 11.78 14.65
C ALA A 145 8.27 10.92 15.91
#